data_AF-A0A397AA45-F1
#
_entry.id   AF-A0A397AA45-F1
#
_cell.length_a   1.000
_cell.length_b   1.000
_cell.length_c   1.000
_cell.angle_alpha   90.00
_cell.angle_beta   90.00
_cell.angle_gamma   90.00
#
_symmetry.space_group_name_H-M   'P 1'
#
loop_
_entity.id
_entity.type
_entity.pdbx_description
1 polymer ?
#
loop_
_entity_poly.entity_id
_entity_poly.type
_entity_poly.pdbx_seq_one_letter_code
_entity_poly.pdbx_strand_id
1 'polypeptide(L)'
;MKILYVTDVEGNWDYFLRFIQTVQTSPHTLNALTFTDASHTRLVLQRGYQFVFGGDVGDKGVVNTDRLIRVLLALKHDYPDRVVLIAGNRDVNKMRWTSEFTDVEMDLKTMDPGIKSGPHWLPETTRQPLGIIPYLSKLARNGQDIPTTSTDSSSSIDYMALDAVNTKPDDNVLQKEEAISDENVLDSFLESVQEGGDLRAYLKHCVLGAVLGSTLLVHGGIIMTANDGRVRSCLGRVPPADSTVSYAAWVAELDALHDEEDQVIEKVDIRQWIDELNGWYAAQILEWERYP
;
A
#
# COMPACT_ATOMS: atom_id res chain seq x y z
N MET A 1 27.26 4.50 2.11
CA MET A 1 25.96 4.14 1.48
C MET A 1 25.01 5.29 1.75
N LYS A 2 24.31 5.81 0.74
CA LYS A 2 23.35 6.91 0.88
C LYS A 2 21.95 6.41 0.52
N ILE A 3 20.94 6.79 1.29
CA ILE A 3 19.56 6.34 1.11
C ILE A 3 18.72 7.55 0.70
N LEU A 4 17.99 7.42 -0.40
CA LEU A 4 16.91 8.30 -0.79
C LEU A 4 15.60 7.64 -0.33
N TYR A 5 14.80 8.35 0.46
CA TYR A 5 13.58 7.81 1.07
C TYR A 5 12.41 8.74 0.80
N VAL A 6 11.30 8.18 0.31
CA VAL A 6 10.01 8.86 0.13
C VAL A 6 8.90 7.87 0.44
N THR A 7 7.81 8.33 1.03
CA THR A 7 6.68 7.51 1.50
C THR A 7 5.41 8.35 1.45
N ASP A 8 4.24 7.71 1.58
CA ASP A 8 2.95 8.39 1.73
C ASP A 8 2.73 9.39 0.58
N VAL A 9 3.12 8.99 -0.64
CA VAL A 9 2.81 9.78 -1.82
C VAL A 9 1.30 9.80 -2.02
N GLU A 10 0.63 8.70 -1.69
CA GLU A 10 -0.81 8.56 -1.71
C GLU A 10 -1.43 9.02 -3.04
N GLY A 11 -0.76 8.82 -4.19
CA GLY A 11 -1.20 9.26 -5.51
C GLY A 11 -0.92 10.74 -5.83
N ASN A 12 -0.25 11.49 -4.96
CA ASN A 12 0.10 12.89 -5.20
C ASN A 12 1.35 13.00 -6.10
N TRP A 13 1.14 13.02 -7.41
CA TRP A 13 2.21 13.12 -8.39
C TRP A 13 3.10 14.35 -8.20
N ASP A 14 2.52 15.52 -7.92
CA ASP A 14 3.29 16.75 -7.72
C ASP A 14 4.17 16.68 -6.48
N TYR A 15 3.74 15.99 -5.43
CA TYR A 15 4.58 15.70 -4.26
C TYR A 15 5.79 14.86 -4.66
N PHE A 16 5.59 13.81 -5.46
CA PHE A 16 6.69 13.00 -5.97
C PHE A 16 7.65 13.81 -6.87
N LEU A 17 7.12 14.66 -7.76
CA LEU A 17 7.94 15.54 -8.60
C LEU A 17 8.78 16.52 -7.77
N ARG A 18 8.21 17.12 -6.71
CA ARG A 18 8.95 17.99 -5.78
C ARG A 18 10.05 17.23 -5.05
N PHE A 19 9.81 15.97 -4.66
CA PHE A 19 10.84 15.11 -4.10
C PHE A 19 11.99 14.91 -5.11
N ILE A 20 11.69 14.55 -6.36
CA ILE A 20 12.71 14.39 -7.41
C ILE A 20 13.49 15.69 -7.64
N GLN A 21 12.80 16.84 -7.70
CA GLN A 21 13.43 18.14 -7.85
C GLN A 21 14.36 18.46 -6.67
N THR A 22 13.97 18.12 -5.44
CA THR A 22 14.79 18.29 -4.24
C THR A 22 16.05 17.42 -4.33
N VAL A 23 15.90 16.17 -4.75
CA VAL A 23 17.03 15.26 -4.97
C VAL A 23 17.98 15.84 -6.02
N GLN A 24 17.44 16.35 -7.13
CA GLN A 24 18.22 16.94 -8.23
C GLN A 24 19.04 18.17 -7.84
N THR A 25 18.54 18.99 -6.92
CA THR A 25 19.10 20.32 -6.64
C THR A 25 19.90 20.38 -5.34
N SER A 26 19.65 19.48 -4.38
CA SER A 26 20.33 19.50 -3.09
C SER A 26 21.80 19.10 -3.20
N PRO A 27 22.74 19.82 -2.53
CA PRO A 27 24.18 19.52 -2.61
C PRO A 27 24.55 18.09 -2.18
N HIS A 28 23.76 17.47 -1.30
CA HIS A 28 24.05 16.14 -0.75
C HIS A 28 23.60 15.00 -1.64
N THR A 29 22.65 15.28 -2.54
CA THR A 29 21.95 14.29 -3.39
C THR A 29 21.96 14.69 -4.86
N LEU A 30 22.74 15.69 -5.27
CA LEU A 30 22.71 16.31 -6.59
C LEU A 30 22.60 15.28 -7.71
N ASN A 31 21.46 15.30 -8.41
CA ASN A 31 21.09 14.38 -9.50
C ASN A 31 21.14 12.88 -9.14
N ALA A 32 21.02 12.50 -7.87
CA ALA A 32 21.11 11.12 -7.42
C ALA A 32 19.95 10.25 -7.94
N LEU A 33 18.80 10.86 -8.20
CA LEU A 33 17.63 10.24 -8.83
C LEU A 33 17.02 11.27 -9.80
N THR A 34 16.90 10.91 -11.07
CA THR A 34 16.45 11.83 -12.13
C THR A 34 15.59 11.12 -13.16
N PHE A 35 14.60 11.80 -13.73
CA PHE A 35 13.93 11.30 -14.93
C PHE A 35 14.87 11.32 -16.14
N THR A 36 14.71 10.35 -17.04
CA THR A 36 15.48 10.24 -18.29
C THR A 36 15.14 11.35 -19.27
N ASP A 37 13.89 11.79 -19.26
CA ASP A 37 13.31 12.74 -20.20
C ASP A 37 12.01 13.35 -19.61
N ALA A 38 11.39 14.24 -20.39
CA ALA A 38 10.19 14.98 -19.98
C ALA A 38 8.91 14.14 -19.89
N SER A 39 8.89 12.90 -20.42
CA SER A 39 7.73 12.00 -20.28
C SER A 39 7.55 11.50 -18.84
N HIS A 40 8.60 11.63 -18.02
CA HIS A 40 8.65 11.15 -16.64
C HIS A 40 8.23 9.68 -16.48
N THR A 41 8.63 8.83 -17.42
CA THR A 41 8.31 7.39 -17.42
C THR A 41 9.41 6.52 -16.83
N ARG A 42 10.66 6.97 -16.85
CA ARG A 42 11.80 6.23 -16.29
C ARG A 42 12.71 7.11 -15.44
N LEU A 43 13.17 6.54 -14.34
CA LEU A 43 14.12 7.14 -13.42
C LEU A 43 15.48 6.46 -13.52
N VAL A 44 16.55 7.25 -13.35
CA VAL A 44 17.94 6.78 -13.26
C VAL A 44 18.46 7.04 -11.86
N LEU A 45 18.99 5.98 -11.22
CA LEU A 45 19.57 6.04 -9.89
C LEU A 45 21.10 6.02 -9.96
N GLN A 46 21.74 7.11 -9.51
CA GLN A 46 23.20 7.22 -9.48
C GLN A 46 23.85 6.13 -8.63
N ARG A 47 25.08 5.78 -8.98
CA ARG A 47 25.90 4.82 -8.23
C ARG A 47 26.14 5.32 -6.80
N GLY A 48 26.10 4.40 -5.83
CA GLY A 48 26.36 4.70 -4.41
C GLY A 48 25.13 5.14 -3.62
N TYR A 49 24.00 5.36 -4.30
CA TYR A 49 22.70 5.56 -3.69
C TYR A 49 21.85 4.29 -3.75
N GLN A 50 21.03 4.13 -2.71
CA GLN A 50 19.86 3.26 -2.68
C GLN A 50 18.61 4.13 -2.64
N PHE A 51 17.53 3.65 -3.25
CA PHE A 51 16.23 4.29 -3.23
C PHE A 51 15.24 3.39 -2.51
N VAL A 52 14.47 3.97 -1.60
CA VAL A 52 13.44 3.28 -0.84
C VAL A 52 12.13 4.06 -0.98
N PHE A 53 11.12 3.38 -1.50
CA PHE A 53 9.75 3.82 -1.41
C PHE A 53 9.13 3.20 -0.17
N GLY A 54 8.66 4.02 0.77
CA GLY A 54 8.23 3.59 2.11
C GLY A 54 6.82 3.00 2.19
N GLY A 55 6.08 3.00 1.08
CA GLY A 55 4.71 2.51 1.01
C GLY A 55 3.69 3.63 0.86
N ASP A 56 2.43 3.23 0.79
CA ASP A 56 1.25 4.08 0.57
C ASP A 56 1.39 4.86 -0.75
N VAL A 57 1.46 4.10 -1.85
CA VAL A 57 1.68 4.62 -3.21
C VAL A 57 0.48 5.40 -3.74
N GLY A 58 -0.73 4.97 -3.38
CA GLY A 58 -2.01 5.51 -3.85
C GLY A 58 -2.98 5.79 -2.70
N ASP A 59 -4.26 6.02 -3.04
CA ASP A 59 -5.47 6.08 -2.17
C ASP A 59 -6.14 7.45 -2.02
N LYS A 60 -5.38 8.57 -1.97
CA LYS A 60 -5.96 9.93 -1.77
C LYS A 60 -5.75 10.89 -2.95
N GLY A 61 -4.83 10.57 -3.83
CA GLY A 61 -4.43 11.39 -4.95
C GLY A 61 -5.37 11.16 -6.11
N VAL A 62 -5.79 12.27 -6.72
CA VAL A 62 -6.85 12.28 -7.72
C VAL A 62 -6.37 11.75 -9.08
N VAL A 63 -5.05 11.67 -9.34
CA VAL A 63 -4.48 11.26 -10.64
C VAL A 63 -3.06 10.71 -10.46
N ASN A 64 -2.67 9.68 -11.22
CA ASN A 64 -1.34 9.11 -11.45
C ASN A 64 -0.83 8.01 -10.49
N THR A 65 -1.69 7.27 -9.78
CA THR A 65 -1.23 6.14 -8.96
C THR A 65 -0.60 5.07 -9.87
N ASP A 66 -1.27 4.71 -10.96
CA ASP A 66 -0.76 3.72 -11.91
C ASP A 66 0.55 4.17 -12.56
N ARG A 67 0.65 5.45 -12.91
CA ARG A 67 1.89 6.03 -13.44
C ARG A 67 3.02 5.92 -12.43
N LEU A 68 2.78 6.25 -11.17
CA LEU A 68 3.80 6.14 -10.12
C LEU A 68 4.22 4.68 -9.93
N ILE A 69 3.26 3.76 -9.88
CA ILE A 69 3.52 2.32 -9.79
C ILE A 69 4.44 1.88 -10.95
N ARG A 70 4.11 2.22 -12.19
CA ARG A 70 4.92 1.88 -13.38
C ARG A 70 6.34 2.44 -13.29
N VAL A 71 6.50 3.67 -12.84
CA VAL A 71 7.81 4.31 -12.64
C VAL A 71 8.62 3.58 -11.55
N LEU A 72 7.99 3.22 -10.43
CA LEU A 72 8.63 2.48 -9.33
C LEU A 72 9.02 1.06 -9.76
N LEU A 73 8.15 0.37 -10.49
CA LEU A 73 8.41 -0.96 -11.06
C LEU A 73 9.57 -0.94 -12.06
N ALA A 74 9.57 0.03 -12.98
CA ALA A 74 10.68 0.21 -13.91
C ALA A 74 12.00 0.44 -13.17
N LEU A 75 11.99 1.29 -12.14
CA LEU A 75 13.18 1.56 -11.33
C LEU A 75 13.63 0.32 -10.54
N LYS A 76 12.70 -0.46 -9.97
CA LYS A 76 13.00 -1.72 -9.28
C LYS A 76 13.58 -2.76 -10.21
N HIS A 77 13.03 -2.89 -11.41
CA HIS A 77 13.53 -3.78 -12.44
C HIS A 77 14.96 -3.40 -12.89
N ASP A 78 15.21 -2.11 -13.10
CA ASP A 78 16.51 -1.62 -13.57
C ASP A 78 17.59 -1.69 -12.48
N TYR A 79 17.20 -1.66 -11.19
CA TYR A 79 18.11 -1.66 -10.04
C TYR A 79 17.63 -2.56 -8.87
N PRO A 80 17.54 -3.88 -9.05
CA PRO A 80 16.88 -4.79 -8.10
C PRO A 80 17.48 -4.77 -6.69
N ASP A 81 18.81 -4.63 -6.57
CA ASP A 81 19.52 -4.63 -5.28
C ASP A 81 19.66 -3.22 -4.64
N ARG A 82 19.27 -2.17 -5.37
CA ARG A 82 19.42 -0.78 -4.91
C ARG A 82 18.08 -0.08 -4.71
N VAL A 83 16.98 -0.72 -5.09
CA VAL A 83 15.63 -0.21 -4.96
C VAL A 83 14.83 -1.15 -4.07
N VAL A 84 14.31 -0.60 -2.99
CA VAL A 84 13.40 -1.29 -2.07
C VAL A 84 12.04 -0.63 -2.17
N LEU A 85 11.01 -1.44 -2.39
CA LEU A 85 9.62 -1.01 -2.31
C LEU A 85 9.07 -1.62 -1.03
N ILE A 86 8.70 -0.78 -0.06
CA ILE A 86 8.02 -1.22 1.15
C ILE A 86 6.51 -1.13 0.88
N ALA A 87 5.76 -2.17 1.23
CA ALA A 87 4.30 -2.13 1.17
C ALA A 87 3.75 -1.41 2.40
N GLY A 88 3.00 -0.33 2.17
CA GLY A 88 2.23 0.35 3.19
C GLY A 88 0.89 -0.33 3.45
N ASN A 89 0.19 0.08 4.51
CA ASN A 89 -1.10 -0.51 4.83
C ASN A 89 -2.15 -0.23 3.75
N ARG A 90 -2.07 0.91 3.06
CA ARG A 90 -3.00 1.24 1.98
C ARG A 90 -2.74 0.40 0.74
N ASP A 91 -1.49 0.02 0.51
CA ASP A 91 -1.09 -0.84 -0.60
C ASP A 91 -1.60 -2.27 -0.38
N VAL A 92 -1.29 -2.87 0.78
CA VAL A 92 -1.69 -4.27 1.09
C VAL A 92 -3.20 -4.43 1.11
N ASN A 93 -3.94 -3.41 1.57
CA ASN A 93 -5.40 -3.44 1.55
C ASN A 93 -5.99 -3.64 0.15
N LYS A 94 -5.25 -3.32 -0.92
CA LYS A 94 -5.74 -3.49 -2.30
C LYS A 94 -5.82 -4.95 -2.73
N MET A 95 -5.13 -5.86 -2.05
CA MET A 95 -5.32 -7.30 -2.26
C MET A 95 -6.78 -7.72 -1.99
N ARG A 96 -7.52 -7.00 -1.15
CA ARG A 96 -8.92 -7.31 -0.84
C ARG A 96 -9.85 -7.13 -2.04
N TRP A 97 -9.47 -6.31 -3.03
CA TRP A 97 -10.31 -6.03 -4.20
C TRP A 97 -10.69 -7.28 -4.99
N THR A 98 -9.81 -8.28 -5.03
CA THR A 98 -10.09 -9.54 -5.74
C THR A 98 -11.23 -10.34 -5.09
N SER A 99 -11.41 -10.20 -3.77
CA SER A 99 -12.52 -10.82 -3.02
C SER A 99 -13.75 -9.93 -2.83
N GLU A 100 -13.55 -8.61 -2.73
CA GLU A 100 -14.60 -7.66 -2.31
C GLU A 100 -15.41 -7.09 -3.47
N PHE A 101 -14.88 -7.12 -4.69
CA PHE A 101 -15.59 -6.65 -5.89
C PHE A 101 -16.42 -7.74 -6.57
N THR A 102 -16.80 -8.79 -5.82
CA THR A 102 -17.76 -9.78 -6.30
C THR A 102 -19.20 -9.28 -6.12
N ASP A 103 -20.12 -9.72 -6.97
CA ASP A 103 -21.55 -9.38 -6.84
C ASP A 103 -22.12 -9.71 -5.44
N VAL A 104 -21.62 -10.80 -4.84
CA VAL A 104 -22.02 -11.28 -3.50
C VAL A 104 -21.58 -10.32 -2.41
N GLU A 105 -20.33 -9.85 -2.45
CA GLU A 105 -19.80 -8.92 -1.46
C GLU A 105 -20.21 -7.48 -1.72
N MET A 106 -20.63 -7.14 -2.94
CA MET A 106 -21.18 -5.82 -3.28
C MET A 106 -22.66 -5.66 -2.91
N ASP A 107 -23.43 -6.75 -2.74
CA ASP A 107 -24.82 -6.71 -2.26
C ASP A 107 -24.92 -6.82 -0.73
N LEU A 108 -25.45 -5.78 -0.08
CA LEU A 108 -25.66 -5.72 1.37
C LEU A 108 -26.51 -6.85 1.97
N LYS A 109 -27.30 -7.55 1.16
CA LYS A 109 -28.11 -8.69 1.57
C LYS A 109 -27.28 -9.96 1.70
N THR A 110 -26.21 -10.08 0.94
CA THR A 110 -25.38 -11.28 0.82
C THR A 110 -23.96 -11.10 1.35
N MET A 111 -23.50 -9.85 1.50
CA MET A 111 -22.21 -9.47 2.07
C MET A 111 -21.97 -10.11 3.42
N ASP A 112 -20.74 -10.62 3.64
CA ASP A 112 -20.35 -11.26 4.89
C ASP A 112 -20.57 -10.31 6.09
N PRO A 113 -21.19 -10.79 7.19
CA PRO A 113 -21.44 -9.95 8.37
C PRO A 113 -20.19 -9.34 8.98
N GLY A 114 -19.03 -9.98 8.86
CA GLY A 114 -17.73 -9.49 9.33
C GLY A 114 -17.16 -8.35 8.46
N ILE A 115 -17.47 -8.32 7.17
CA ILE A 115 -17.18 -7.19 6.28
C ILE A 115 -18.16 -6.06 6.58
N LYS A 116 -19.45 -6.38 6.56
CA LYS A 116 -20.57 -5.44 6.78
C LYS A 116 -20.51 -4.72 8.13
N SER A 117 -20.10 -5.42 9.19
CA SER A 117 -20.06 -4.89 10.56
C SER A 117 -18.70 -4.32 10.96
N GLY A 118 -17.71 -4.37 10.07
CA GLY A 118 -16.34 -3.97 10.33
C GLY A 118 -15.50 -5.04 11.05
N PRO A 119 -14.16 -4.88 11.08
CA PRO A 119 -13.24 -5.90 11.56
C PRO A 119 -13.50 -6.30 13.02
N HIS A 120 -13.60 -7.60 13.26
CA HIS A 120 -14.03 -8.15 14.54
C HIS A 120 -13.05 -7.87 15.69
N TRP A 121 -11.77 -7.64 15.40
CA TRP A 121 -10.74 -7.27 16.39
C TRP A 121 -10.82 -5.81 16.86
N LEU A 122 -11.67 -4.97 16.25
CA LEU A 122 -11.97 -3.64 16.78
C LEU A 122 -13.20 -3.69 17.72
N PRO A 123 -13.23 -2.87 18.79
CA PRO A 123 -14.42 -2.68 19.61
C PRO A 123 -15.64 -2.29 18.76
N GLU A 124 -16.81 -2.87 19.01
CA GLU A 124 -18.05 -2.62 18.23
C GLU A 124 -18.37 -1.11 18.07
N THR A 125 -18.09 -0.32 19.10
CA THR A 125 -18.30 1.14 19.11
C THR A 125 -17.37 1.93 18.17
N THR A 126 -16.27 1.30 17.74
CA THR A 126 -15.27 1.89 16.84
C THR A 126 -15.31 1.31 15.44
N ARG A 127 -16.01 0.18 15.25
CA ARG A 127 -16.20 -0.43 13.93
C ARG A 127 -16.98 0.54 13.05
N GLN A 128 -16.36 0.96 11.95
CA GLN A 128 -17.09 1.60 10.86
C GLN A 128 -17.65 0.45 10.00
N PRO A 129 -18.98 0.36 9.78
CA PRO A 129 -19.55 -0.64 8.89
C PRO A 129 -19.06 -0.33 7.47
N LEU A 130 -18.12 -1.14 6.99
CA LEU A 130 -17.53 -1.03 5.67
C LEU A 130 -18.42 -1.79 4.71
N GLY A 131 -19.31 -1.05 4.07
CA GLY A 131 -19.85 -1.43 2.78
C GLY A 131 -19.74 -0.23 1.87
N ILE A 132 -19.29 -0.45 0.63
CA ILE A 132 -19.23 0.61 -0.39
C ILE A 132 -20.60 1.30 -0.53
N ILE A 133 -21.69 0.55 -0.53
CA ILE A 133 -23.05 1.09 -0.65
C ILE A 133 -23.46 1.94 0.56
N PRO A 134 -23.32 1.49 1.83
CA PRO A 134 -23.57 2.33 3.02
C PRO A 134 -22.72 3.59 3.05
N TYR A 135 -21.46 3.51 2.62
CA TYR A 135 -20.56 4.65 2.53
C TYR A 135 -21.02 5.66 1.47
N LEU A 136 -21.24 5.20 0.22
CA LEU A 136 -21.75 6.03 -0.87
C LEU A 136 -23.13 6.60 -0.55
N SER A 137 -23.99 5.82 0.11
CA SER A 137 -25.31 6.28 0.58
C SER A 137 -25.20 7.35 1.66
N LYS A 138 -24.20 7.27 2.55
CA LYS A 138 -23.93 8.28 3.56
C LYS A 138 -23.43 9.58 2.93
N LEU A 139 -22.54 9.50 1.94
CA LEU A 139 -22.09 10.67 1.16
C LEU A 139 -23.28 11.34 0.45
N ALA A 140 -24.08 10.56 -0.29
CA ALA A 140 -25.25 11.06 -1.01
C ALA A 140 -26.32 11.69 -0.08
N ARG A 141 -26.56 11.11 1.11
CA ARG A 141 -27.53 11.63 2.09
C ARG A 141 -27.10 12.92 2.76
N ASN A 142 -25.79 13.15 2.90
CA ASN A 142 -25.26 14.35 3.55
C ASN A 142 -25.25 15.58 2.62
N GLY A 143 -25.73 15.45 1.37
CA GLY A 143 -25.71 16.54 0.40
C GLY A 143 -24.30 17.05 0.10
N GLN A 144 -23.28 16.26 0.43
CA GLN A 144 -21.94 16.47 -0.06
C GLN A 144 -21.95 15.91 -1.48
N ASP A 145 -21.75 16.77 -2.47
CA ASP A 145 -21.29 16.32 -3.78
C ASP A 145 -20.10 15.38 -3.54
N ILE A 146 -20.01 14.30 -4.33
CA ILE A 146 -18.82 13.42 -4.34
C ILE A 146 -17.61 14.37 -4.35
N PRO A 147 -16.77 14.39 -3.31
CA PRO A 147 -15.79 15.45 -3.21
C PRO A 147 -14.78 15.27 -4.33
N THR A 148 -14.87 16.11 -5.37
CA THR A 148 -13.86 16.17 -6.44
C THR A 148 -12.48 16.48 -5.90
N THR A 149 -12.41 16.99 -4.66
CA THR A 149 -11.21 17.12 -3.84
C THR A 149 -11.61 17.16 -2.35
N SER A 150 -11.55 16.07 -1.57
CA SER A 150 -11.57 16.21 -0.10
C SER A 150 -10.63 15.27 0.64
N THR A 151 -9.63 15.87 1.27
CA THR A 151 -8.57 15.31 2.12
C THR A 151 -8.97 14.34 3.25
N ASP A 152 -10.22 13.89 3.36
CA ASP A 152 -10.72 12.98 4.40
C ASP A 152 -10.76 11.49 3.98
N SER A 153 -9.57 10.91 3.97
CA SER A 153 -9.14 9.72 4.73
C SER A 153 -9.93 8.40 4.84
N SER A 154 -10.99 8.07 4.07
CA SER A 154 -11.58 6.71 4.23
C SER A 154 -12.17 5.96 3.03
N SER A 155 -12.27 6.53 1.83
CA SER A 155 -12.68 5.76 0.64
C SER A 155 -11.65 5.77 -0.47
N SER A 156 -11.01 4.63 -0.61
CA SER A 156 -10.11 4.27 -1.71
C SER A 156 -10.70 4.31 -3.13
N ILE A 157 -12.02 4.47 -3.24
CA ILE A 157 -12.77 4.27 -4.49
C ILE A 157 -12.98 5.58 -5.25
N ASP A 158 -13.17 6.71 -4.56
CA ASP A 158 -13.44 8.02 -5.21
C ASP A 158 -12.23 8.57 -5.97
N TYR A 159 -11.02 8.17 -5.57
CA TYR A 159 -9.77 8.78 -6.06
C TYR A 159 -9.21 8.15 -7.33
N MET A 160 -9.44 6.86 -7.53
CA MET A 160 -8.90 6.11 -8.68
C MET A 160 -9.87 6.08 -9.88
N ALA A 161 -11.16 6.33 -9.66
CA ALA A 161 -12.10 6.63 -10.73
C ALA A 161 -11.61 7.76 -11.65
N LEU A 162 -10.88 8.72 -11.08
CA LEU A 162 -10.30 9.84 -11.80
C LEU A 162 -8.91 9.53 -12.40
N ASP A 163 -8.25 8.43 -11.98
CA ASP A 163 -6.97 7.96 -12.53
C ASP A 163 -7.20 7.23 -13.87
N ALA A 164 -8.22 6.35 -13.92
CA ALA A 164 -8.70 5.74 -15.17
C ALA A 164 -9.10 6.78 -16.23
N VAL A 165 -9.54 7.97 -15.76
CA VAL A 165 -9.90 9.11 -16.62
C VAL A 165 -8.71 9.83 -17.23
N ASN A 166 -7.57 9.82 -16.57
CA ASN A 166 -6.47 10.74 -16.88
C ASN A 166 -5.15 10.06 -17.24
N THR A 167 -5.09 8.73 -17.29
CA THR A 167 -4.02 8.00 -18.02
C THR A 167 -4.16 8.18 -19.54
N LYS A 168 -3.94 9.40 -20.04
CA LYS A 168 -3.57 9.65 -21.45
C LYS A 168 -2.11 10.11 -21.53
N PRO A 169 -1.34 9.63 -22.52
CA PRO A 169 0.00 10.10 -22.79
C PRO A 169 -0.05 11.51 -23.39
N ASP A 170 0.90 12.35 -22.98
CA ASP A 170 1.34 13.64 -23.53
C ASP A 170 0.38 14.42 -24.45
N ASP A 171 0.12 15.65 -24.03
CA ASP A 171 -0.55 16.74 -24.76
C ASP A 171 -0.17 16.82 -26.24
N ASN A 172 -0.94 16.17 -27.13
CA ASN A 172 -1.15 16.62 -28.53
C ASN A 172 -2.20 15.85 -29.35
N VAL A 173 -3.10 15.08 -28.76
CA VAL A 173 -4.21 14.50 -29.52
C VAL A 173 -5.54 14.90 -28.92
N LEU A 174 -6.23 15.81 -29.60
CA LEU A 174 -7.67 16.07 -29.47
C LEU A 174 -8.44 14.77 -29.73
N GLN A 175 -8.49 13.88 -28.75
CA GLN A 175 -9.43 12.77 -28.75
C GLN A 175 -10.59 13.14 -27.86
N LYS A 176 -11.78 13.19 -28.48
CA LYS A 176 -13.11 13.16 -27.87
C LYS A 176 -13.05 12.66 -26.43
N GLU A 177 -13.50 13.49 -25.49
CA GLU A 177 -13.87 13.08 -24.14
C GLU A 177 -15.01 12.06 -24.28
N GLU A 178 -14.67 10.78 -24.38
CA GLU A 178 -15.63 9.72 -24.08
C GLU A 178 -15.88 9.80 -22.58
N ALA A 179 -17.15 9.92 -22.21
CA ALA A 179 -17.56 9.91 -20.82
C ALA A 179 -17.21 8.54 -20.22
N ILE A 180 -16.28 8.52 -19.29
CA ILE A 180 -15.85 7.30 -18.60
C ILE A 180 -16.93 6.93 -17.60
N SER A 181 -17.39 5.69 -17.68
CA SER A 181 -18.43 5.19 -16.78
C SER A 181 -17.84 4.56 -15.53
N ASP A 182 -18.66 4.39 -14.50
CA ASP A 182 -18.27 3.69 -13.25
C ASP A 182 -17.86 2.24 -13.53
N GLU A 183 -18.40 1.60 -14.57
CA GLU A 183 -17.98 0.28 -15.02
C GLU A 183 -16.55 0.30 -15.57
N ASN A 184 -16.18 1.31 -16.37
CA ASN A 184 -14.80 1.44 -16.86
C ASN A 184 -13.81 1.65 -15.72
N VAL A 185 -14.24 2.37 -14.68
CA VAL A 185 -13.46 2.54 -13.46
C VAL A 185 -13.29 1.20 -12.76
N LEU A 186 -14.38 0.49 -12.47
CA LEU A 186 -14.34 -0.82 -11.82
C LEU A 186 -13.45 -1.82 -12.58
N ASP A 187 -13.58 -1.86 -13.90
CA ASP A 187 -12.75 -2.68 -14.77
C ASP A 187 -11.26 -2.35 -14.57
N SER A 188 -10.89 -1.06 -14.53
CA SER A 188 -9.50 -0.65 -14.29
C SER A 188 -8.95 -1.15 -12.95
N PHE A 189 -9.76 -1.16 -11.89
CA PHE A 189 -9.35 -1.69 -10.59
C PHE A 189 -9.11 -3.20 -10.68
N LEU A 190 -10.06 -3.95 -11.23
CA LEU A 190 -9.96 -5.40 -11.39
C LEU A 190 -8.76 -5.76 -12.28
N GLU A 191 -8.54 -5.01 -13.35
CA GLU A 191 -7.40 -5.18 -14.25
C GLU A 191 -6.06 -4.88 -13.58
N SER A 192 -6.01 -3.95 -12.62
CA SER A 192 -4.77 -3.62 -11.90
C SER A 192 -4.31 -4.75 -10.95
N VAL A 193 -5.25 -5.56 -10.43
CA VAL A 193 -4.98 -6.63 -9.46
C VAL A 193 -5.00 -8.03 -10.06
N GLN A 194 -5.53 -8.22 -11.27
CA GLN A 194 -5.47 -9.51 -11.97
C GLN A 194 -4.03 -9.85 -12.42
N GLU A 195 -3.85 -11.05 -12.97
CA GLU A 195 -2.56 -11.47 -13.51
C GLU A 195 -2.11 -10.54 -14.65
N GLY A 196 -0.88 -10.01 -14.54
CA GLY A 196 -0.35 -9.01 -15.46
C GLY A 196 -0.68 -7.55 -15.11
N GLY A 197 -1.52 -7.30 -14.10
CA GLY A 197 -1.84 -5.97 -13.61
C GLY A 197 -0.66 -5.30 -12.90
N ASP A 198 -0.54 -3.98 -13.06
CA ASP A 198 0.58 -3.19 -12.51
C ASP A 198 0.59 -3.18 -10.99
N LEU A 199 -0.58 -3.05 -10.34
CA LEU A 199 -0.67 -3.05 -8.88
C LEU A 199 -0.32 -4.43 -8.30
N ARG A 200 -0.77 -5.52 -8.95
CA ARG A 200 -0.34 -6.87 -8.58
C ARG A 200 1.17 -7.02 -8.71
N ALA A 201 1.76 -6.56 -9.82
CA ALA A 201 3.21 -6.61 -10.02
C ALA A 201 3.96 -5.78 -8.95
N TYR A 202 3.44 -4.62 -8.59
CA TYR A 202 3.98 -3.77 -7.52
C TYR A 202 4.02 -4.49 -6.18
N LEU A 203 2.88 -5.02 -5.73
CA LEU A 203 2.77 -5.74 -4.47
C LEU A 203 3.71 -6.95 -4.41
N LYS A 204 3.87 -7.68 -5.52
CA LYS A 204 4.83 -8.80 -5.62
C LYS A 204 6.29 -8.38 -5.45
N HIS A 205 6.63 -7.15 -5.79
CA HIS A 205 7.98 -6.61 -5.64
C HIS A 205 8.21 -5.88 -4.31
N CYS A 206 7.16 -5.72 -3.50
CA CYS A 206 7.25 -5.09 -2.20
C CYS A 206 7.79 -6.04 -1.12
N VAL A 207 8.23 -5.44 -0.03
CA VAL A 207 8.61 -6.07 1.24
C VAL A 207 7.95 -5.32 2.40
N LEU A 208 7.93 -5.88 3.60
CA LEU A 208 7.40 -5.16 4.78
C LEU A 208 8.48 -4.36 5.52
N GLY A 209 9.75 -4.68 5.29
CA GLY A 209 10.87 -3.90 5.81
C GLY A 209 12.20 -4.25 5.16
N ALA A 210 13.22 -3.44 5.43
CA ALA A 210 14.57 -3.65 4.94
C ALA A 210 15.63 -3.15 5.92
N VAL A 211 16.76 -3.87 5.97
CA VAL A 211 17.97 -3.44 6.69
C VAL A 211 19.01 -2.97 5.67
N LEU A 212 19.27 -1.67 5.64
CA LEU A 212 20.26 -1.07 4.76
C LEU A 212 21.42 -0.55 5.62
N GLY A 213 22.54 -1.30 5.61
CA GLY A 213 23.69 -1.00 6.47
C GLY A 213 23.34 -1.11 7.95
N SER A 214 23.29 0.03 8.64
CA SER A 214 22.88 0.15 10.05
C SER A 214 21.48 0.75 10.23
N THR A 215 20.75 0.97 9.13
CA THR A 215 19.42 1.58 9.13
C THR A 215 18.36 0.51 8.93
N LEU A 216 17.42 0.43 9.86
CA LEU A 216 16.19 -0.36 9.74
C LEU A 216 15.09 0.54 9.15
N LEU A 217 14.41 0.07 8.12
CA LEU A 217 13.27 0.72 7.49
C LEU A 217 12.10 -0.26 7.54
N VAL A 218 11.00 0.16 8.18
CA VAL A 218 9.76 -0.62 8.32
C VAL A 218 8.59 0.34 8.23
N HIS A 219 7.47 -0.13 7.69
CA HIS A 219 6.25 0.67 7.64
C HIS A 219 5.68 0.91 9.05
N GLY A 220 5.04 2.06 9.29
CA GLY A 220 4.52 2.46 10.60
C GLY A 220 3.47 1.51 11.18
N GLY A 221 2.70 0.84 10.32
CA GLY A 221 1.72 -0.17 10.72
C GLY A 221 2.30 -1.43 11.39
N ILE A 222 3.62 -1.62 11.34
CA ILE A 222 4.31 -2.76 11.93
C ILE A 222 4.68 -2.46 13.40
N ILE A 223 4.86 -1.19 13.77
CA ILE A 223 5.16 -0.81 15.15
C ILE A 223 3.99 -0.01 15.71
N MET A 224 3.17 -0.64 16.57
CA MET A 224 2.04 0.05 17.19
C MET A 224 2.31 0.40 18.66
N THR A 225 1.95 1.62 19.04
CA THR A 225 1.84 2.03 20.44
C THR A 225 0.40 1.75 20.87
N ALA A 226 0.21 0.96 21.90
CA ALA A 226 -1.12 0.74 22.47
C ALA A 226 -1.66 2.03 23.11
N ASN A 227 -2.98 2.11 23.25
CA ASN A 227 -3.68 3.28 23.79
C ASN A 227 -3.30 3.63 25.25
N ASP A 228 -2.63 2.72 25.95
CA ASP A 228 -2.08 2.91 27.29
C ASP A 228 -0.66 3.54 27.29
N GLY A 229 -0.14 3.91 26.10
CA GLY A 229 1.19 4.47 25.92
C GLY A 229 2.30 3.42 25.90
N ARG A 230 1.99 2.13 26.02
CA ARG A 230 2.99 1.05 25.91
C ARG A 230 3.23 0.71 24.45
N VAL A 231 4.49 0.59 24.05
CA VAL A 231 4.83 0.03 22.74
C VAL A 231 4.57 -1.47 22.80
N ARG A 232 3.53 -1.95 22.14
CA ARG A 232 3.37 -3.39 21.86
C ARG A 232 4.23 -3.68 20.63
N SER A 233 5.52 -3.92 20.89
CA SER A 233 6.47 -4.18 19.83
C SER A 233 6.25 -5.59 19.30
N CYS A 234 5.96 -5.76 18.01
CA CYS A 234 6.00 -7.06 17.35
C CYS A 234 7.45 -7.47 16.96
N LEU A 235 8.46 -6.74 17.46
CA LEU A 235 9.87 -7.06 17.19
C LEU A 235 10.18 -8.47 17.70
N GLY A 236 10.67 -9.32 16.79
CA GLY A 236 11.03 -10.70 17.11
C GLY A 236 9.85 -11.69 17.13
N ARG A 237 8.67 -11.29 16.67
CA ARG A 237 7.51 -12.17 16.54
C ARG A 237 6.89 -12.01 15.15
N VAL A 238 6.95 -13.06 14.35
CA VAL A 238 6.30 -13.14 13.03
C VAL A 238 5.63 -14.52 12.96
N PRO A 239 4.39 -14.63 12.45
CA PRO A 239 3.82 -15.94 12.16
C PRO A 239 4.73 -16.69 11.19
N PRO A 240 5.01 -17.98 11.39
CA PRO A 240 5.77 -18.76 10.43
C PRO A 240 5.12 -18.68 9.05
N ALA A 241 5.93 -18.50 8.01
CA ALA A 241 5.43 -18.37 6.63
C ALA A 241 4.67 -19.61 6.14
N ASP A 242 4.90 -20.77 6.74
CA ASP A 242 4.25 -22.06 6.49
C ASP A 242 3.19 -22.43 7.55
N SER A 243 2.83 -21.49 8.44
CA SER A 243 1.87 -21.74 9.50
C SER A 243 0.50 -22.10 8.93
N THR A 244 -0.08 -23.19 9.45
CA THR A 244 -1.48 -23.56 9.22
C THR A 244 -2.41 -23.09 10.35
N VAL A 245 -1.85 -22.43 11.37
CA VAL A 245 -2.61 -21.91 12.51
C VAL A 245 -3.32 -20.63 12.06
N SER A 246 -4.61 -20.49 12.39
CA SER A 246 -5.34 -19.26 12.06
C SER A 246 -4.70 -18.07 12.78
N TYR A 247 -4.72 -16.90 12.14
CA TYR A 247 -4.17 -15.68 12.74
C TYR A 247 -4.74 -15.40 14.13
N ALA A 248 -6.05 -15.59 14.32
CA ALA A 248 -6.71 -15.41 15.62
C ALA A 248 -6.20 -16.37 16.70
N ALA A 249 -5.93 -17.64 16.34
CA ALA A 249 -5.37 -18.61 17.28
C ALA A 249 -3.91 -18.27 17.62
N TRP A 250 -3.10 -17.86 16.63
CA TRP A 250 -1.72 -17.43 16.85
C TRP A 250 -1.63 -16.20 17.76
N VAL A 251 -2.49 -15.21 17.57
CA VAL A 251 -2.58 -14.04 18.46
C VAL A 251 -2.99 -14.43 19.87
N ALA A 252 -3.98 -15.33 20.02
CA ALA A 252 -4.42 -15.80 21.34
C ALA A 252 -3.29 -16.56 22.09
N GLU A 253 -2.49 -17.35 21.38
CA GLU A 253 -1.31 -18.01 21.95
C GLU A 253 -0.27 -16.98 22.41
N LEU A 254 0.01 -15.95 21.62
CA LEU A 254 0.93 -14.88 22.02
C LEU A 254 0.43 -14.05 23.20
N ASP A 255 -0.85 -13.70 23.23
CA ASP A 255 -1.45 -12.96 24.34
C ASP A 255 -1.41 -13.80 25.63
N ALA A 256 -1.65 -15.12 25.54
CA ALA A 256 -1.51 -16.03 26.68
C ALA A 256 -0.07 -16.11 27.21
N LEU A 257 0.93 -16.00 26.33
CA LEU A 257 2.35 -15.95 26.72
C LEU A 257 2.73 -14.62 27.41
N HIS A 258 2.08 -13.50 27.06
CA HIS A 258 2.35 -12.19 27.68
C HIS A 258 1.75 -12.05 29.09
N ASP A 259 0.70 -12.80 29.43
CA ASP A 259 0.07 -12.74 30.75
C ASP A 259 0.87 -13.49 31.84
N GLU A 260 1.83 -14.35 31.45
CA GLU A 260 2.56 -15.20 32.41
C GLU A 260 3.93 -14.67 32.86
N GLU A 261 4.66 -13.84 32.09
CA GLU A 261 5.99 -13.36 32.53
C GLU A 261 6.46 -12.10 31.79
N ASP A 262 6.72 -11.03 32.55
CA ASP A 262 7.35 -9.77 32.14
C ASP A 262 8.86 -9.95 31.80
N GLN A 263 9.26 -11.13 31.33
CA GLN A 263 10.66 -11.54 31.22
C GLN A 263 10.99 -12.22 29.90
N VAL A 264 11.68 -11.44 29.07
CA VAL A 264 12.99 -11.70 28.44
C VAL A 264 12.94 -10.92 27.13
N ILE A 265 13.68 -9.81 27.08
CA ILE A 265 14.06 -9.22 25.80
C ILE A 265 14.99 -10.25 25.16
N GLU A 266 14.39 -11.21 24.47
CA GLU A 266 15.09 -12.14 23.62
C GLU A 266 15.93 -11.27 22.69
N LYS A 267 17.25 -11.50 22.61
CA LYS A 267 18.08 -10.73 21.70
C LYS A 267 17.60 -11.02 20.29
N VAL A 268 16.76 -10.13 19.75
CA VAL A 268 16.25 -10.25 18.39
C VAL A 268 17.38 -9.89 17.42
N ASP A 269 17.80 -10.85 16.60
CA ASP A 269 18.57 -10.52 15.41
C ASP A 269 17.63 -9.82 14.43
N ILE A 270 17.79 -8.50 14.31
CA ILE A 270 16.95 -7.64 13.45
C ILE A 270 16.96 -8.11 11.99
N ARG A 271 18.08 -8.68 11.52
CA ARG A 271 18.17 -9.16 10.14
C ARG A 271 17.33 -10.40 9.96
N GLN A 272 17.48 -11.36 10.88
CA GLN A 272 16.64 -12.56 10.88
C GLN A 272 15.15 -12.20 10.98
N TRP A 273 14.79 -11.29 11.88
CA TRP A 273 13.40 -10.85 12.02
C TRP A 273 12.85 -10.22 10.74
N ILE A 274 13.64 -9.40 10.03
CA ILE A 274 13.23 -8.83 8.74
C ILE A 274 13.12 -9.89 7.64
N ASP A 275 14.01 -10.88 7.63
CA ASP A 275 13.94 -11.99 6.68
C ASP A 275 12.67 -12.82 6.90
N GLU A 276 12.34 -13.12 8.17
CA GLU A 276 11.10 -13.82 8.55
C GLU A 276 9.85 -13.01 8.19
N LEU A 277 9.84 -11.71 8.50
CA LEU A 277 8.74 -10.80 8.20
C LEU A 277 8.46 -10.70 6.69
N ASN A 278 9.52 -10.55 5.89
CA ASN A 278 9.40 -10.51 4.44
C ASN A 278 9.04 -11.88 3.86
N GLY A 279 9.51 -12.97 4.47
CA GLY A 279 9.11 -14.34 4.12
C GLY A 279 7.62 -14.58 4.36
N TRP A 280 7.08 -14.11 5.48
CA TRP A 280 5.65 -14.15 5.75
C TRP A 280 4.86 -13.34 4.71
N TYR A 281 5.26 -12.12 4.40
CA TYR A 281 4.62 -11.30 3.36
C TYR A 281 4.59 -12.00 1.99
N ALA A 282 5.73 -12.57 1.58
CA ALA A 282 5.81 -13.32 0.33
C ALA A 282 4.85 -14.52 0.31
N ALA A 283 4.68 -15.22 1.42
CA ALA A 283 3.70 -16.30 1.54
C ALA A 283 2.26 -15.79 1.43
N GLN A 284 1.93 -14.64 2.02
CA GLN A 284 0.61 -14.01 1.88
C GLN A 284 0.33 -13.61 0.42
N ILE A 285 1.33 -13.08 -0.29
CA ILE A 285 1.22 -12.78 -1.72
C ILE A 285 0.96 -14.06 -2.52
N LEU A 286 1.70 -15.14 -2.26
CA LEU A 286 1.50 -16.42 -2.97
C LEU A 286 0.12 -17.04 -2.69
N GLU A 287 -0.37 -16.93 -1.46
CA GLU A 287 -1.72 -17.38 -1.11
C GLU A 287 -2.78 -16.59 -1.87
N TRP A 288 -2.67 -15.26 -1.89
CA TRP A 288 -3.54 -14.38 -2.67
C TRP A 288 -3.46 -14.66 -4.17
N GLU A 289 -2.28 -14.94 -4.74
CA GLU A 289 -2.17 -15.31 -6.16
C GLU A 289 -2.87 -16.63 -6.48
N ARG A 290 -2.93 -17.56 -5.51
CA ARG A 290 -3.58 -18.88 -5.67
C ARG A 290 -5.09 -18.81 -5.45
N TYR A 291 -5.52 -17.92 -4.57
CA TYR A 291 -6.92 -17.68 -4.21
C TYR A 291 -7.21 -16.19 -4.28
N PRO A 292 -7.23 -15.60 -5.50
CA PRO A 292 -7.53 -14.20 -5.68
C PRO A 292 -8.96 -13.91 -5.22
#